data_AF-A0A949MI96-F1
#
_entry.id   AF-A0A949MI96-F1
#
_cell.length_a   1.000
_cell.length_b   1.000
_cell.length_c   1.000
_cell.angle_alpha   90.00
_cell.angle_beta   90.00
_cell.angle_gamma   90.00
#
_symmetry.space_group_name_H-M   'P 1'
#
loop_
_entity.id
_entity.type
_entity.pdbx_description
1 polymer ?
#
loop_
_entity_poly.entity_id
_entity_poly.type
_entity_poly.pdbx_seq_one_letter_code
_entity_poly.pdbx_strand_id
1 'polypeptide(L)'
;MASLWILVSSLLFALMGVCIKFASAYYSFFELVAYRGVIGLVFIAVLARTRGGSLRTAYPMMHFWRSAIGVTALMMWFFALANLPLATGITLNYTSSLWMAAILAVTGLVSSGRGVSWRLTAAVLTGFVGVALLLRPTLRQDQLGFGMVGLLSGMVSAMAYLQVAQLGKVGEPEYRVVFYFSLASLLVGAVGALLSQGGALHTHTWHSAGLLLAMGLLASIAQMALTRAYTFGKPLVNASLQYAGVIFASFFGFVFFGDRLDWLGGLGIVFIIAGGVAATVFRPRADAPDTVISNA
;
A
#
# COMPACT_ATOMS: atom_id res chain seq x y z
N MET A 1 -5.00 1.22 -20.20
CA MET A 1 -4.00 2.05 -19.48
C MET A 1 -4.27 2.12 -17.97
N ALA A 2 -4.55 0.99 -17.29
CA ALA A 2 -4.78 0.97 -15.84
C ALA A 2 -3.46 1.01 -15.02
N SER A 3 -2.38 0.53 -15.62
CA SER A 3 -1.03 0.45 -15.04
C SER A 3 -0.39 1.82 -14.76
N LEU A 4 -0.66 2.85 -15.58
CA LEU A 4 -0.13 4.20 -15.39
C LEU A 4 -0.62 4.83 -14.07
N TRP A 5 -1.81 4.46 -13.60
CA TRP A 5 -2.34 4.92 -12.32
C TRP A 5 -1.50 4.43 -11.14
N ILE A 6 -0.79 3.31 -11.26
CA ILE A 6 0.13 2.88 -10.20
C ILE A 6 1.33 3.82 -10.11
N LEU A 7 1.90 4.27 -11.23
CA LEU A 7 3.02 5.20 -11.19
C LEU A 7 2.63 6.52 -10.52
N VAL A 8 1.45 7.04 -10.87
CA VAL A 8 0.87 8.23 -10.22
C VAL A 8 0.63 7.97 -8.74
N SER A 9 0.01 6.84 -8.40
CA SER A 9 -0.22 6.44 -7.01
C SER A 9 1.08 6.33 -6.21
N SER A 10 2.13 5.74 -6.79
CA SER A 10 3.43 5.56 -6.17
C SER A 10 4.14 6.90 -5.93
N LEU A 11 4.08 7.82 -6.88
CA LEU A 11 4.60 9.18 -6.70
C LEU A 11 3.89 9.91 -5.56
N LEU A 12 2.55 9.86 -5.56
CA LEU A 12 1.73 10.52 -4.54
C LEU A 12 1.91 9.88 -3.16
N PHE A 13 2.06 8.56 -3.07
CA PHE A 13 2.39 7.89 -1.80
C PHE A 13 3.79 8.24 -1.30
N ALA A 14 4.76 8.40 -2.18
CA ALA A 14 6.10 8.84 -1.79
C ALA A 14 6.07 10.28 -1.22
N LEU A 15 5.36 11.20 -1.89
CA LEU A 15 5.13 12.57 -1.38
C LEU A 15 4.36 12.58 -0.05
N MET A 16 3.30 11.77 0.05
CA MET A 16 2.57 11.58 1.31
C MET A 16 3.50 11.08 2.42
N GLY A 17 4.42 10.17 2.11
CA GLY A 17 5.42 9.67 3.06
C GLY A 17 6.34 10.77 3.58
N VAL A 18 6.73 11.73 2.75
CA VAL A 18 7.48 12.94 3.19
C VAL A 18 6.65 13.74 4.18
N CYS A 19 5.36 14.01 3.88
CA CYS A 19 4.47 14.72 4.78
C CYS A 19 4.28 13.99 6.11
N ILE A 20 4.14 12.65 6.09
CA ILE A 20 4.03 11.82 7.28
C ILE A 20 5.27 11.95 8.15
N LYS A 21 6.46 11.88 7.56
CA LYS A 21 7.74 11.93 8.30
C LYS A 21 7.98 13.30 8.94
N PHE A 22 7.57 14.39 8.29
CA PHE A 22 7.56 15.71 8.93
C PHE A 22 6.46 15.83 10.01
N ALA A 23 5.27 15.30 9.75
CA ALA A 23 4.15 15.38 10.67
C ALA A 23 4.32 14.48 11.91
N SER A 24 5.06 13.37 11.81
CA SER A 24 5.33 12.45 12.93
C SER A 24 6.21 13.06 14.02
N ALA A 25 6.87 14.20 13.75
CA ALA A 25 7.55 14.97 14.78
C ALA A 25 6.58 15.73 15.71
N TYR A 26 5.34 15.93 15.28
CA TYR A 26 4.33 16.73 15.98
C TYR A 26 3.11 15.92 16.43
N TYR A 27 2.82 14.81 15.75
CA TYR A 27 1.62 14.01 15.96
C TYR A 27 1.96 12.53 16.15
N SER A 28 1.14 11.85 16.95
CA SER A 28 1.21 10.39 17.02
C SER A 28 0.72 9.75 15.72
N PHE A 29 1.14 8.51 15.44
CA PHE A 29 0.68 7.79 14.26
C PHE A 29 -0.85 7.56 14.25
N PHE A 30 -1.49 7.43 15.42
CA PHE A 30 -2.95 7.33 15.53
C PHE A 30 -3.64 8.60 15.06
N GLU A 31 -3.14 9.77 15.46
CA GLU A 31 -3.63 11.06 14.99
C GLU A 31 -3.43 11.21 13.48
N LEU A 32 -2.26 10.85 12.95
CA LEU A 32 -2.00 10.89 11.51
C LEU A 32 -3.00 10.05 10.72
N VAL A 33 -3.35 8.85 11.20
CA VAL A 33 -4.35 8.00 10.55
C VAL A 33 -5.77 8.55 10.70
N ALA A 34 -6.10 9.15 11.85
CA ALA A 34 -7.39 9.82 12.05
C ALA A 34 -7.55 11.00 11.09
N TYR A 35 -6.58 11.92 11.02
CA TYR A 35 -6.63 13.08 10.13
C TYR A 35 -6.65 12.68 8.65
N ARG A 36 -5.83 11.68 8.27
CA ARG A 36 -5.91 11.06 6.94
C ARG A 36 -7.34 10.58 6.65
N GLY A 37 -7.97 9.91 7.61
CA GLY A 37 -9.35 9.42 7.52
C GLY A 37 -10.37 10.54 7.33
N VAL A 38 -10.33 11.60 8.17
CA VAL A 38 -11.23 12.76 8.05
C VAL A 38 -11.09 13.42 6.69
N ILE A 39 -9.86 13.77 6.30
CA ILE A 39 -9.61 14.50 5.04
C ILE A 39 -10.05 13.66 3.85
N GLY A 40 -9.75 12.35 3.87
CA GLY A 40 -10.19 11.45 2.80
C GLY A 40 -11.70 11.28 2.76
N LEU A 41 -12.37 11.21 3.91
CA LEU A 41 -13.82 11.14 3.97
C LEU A 41 -14.48 12.39 3.38
N VAL A 42 -13.99 13.57 3.75
CA VAL A 42 -14.48 14.86 3.21
C VAL A 42 -14.22 14.95 1.71
N PHE A 43 -12.99 14.67 1.28
CA PHE A 43 -12.61 14.71 -0.14
C PHE A 43 -13.48 13.80 -1.00
N ILE A 44 -13.65 12.54 -0.57
CA ILE A 44 -14.45 11.57 -1.30
C ILE A 44 -15.94 11.88 -1.23
N ALA A 45 -16.46 12.41 -0.11
CA ALA A 45 -17.85 12.83 0.00
C ALA A 45 -18.17 13.99 -0.96
N VAL A 46 -17.29 14.98 -1.07
CA VAL A 46 -17.42 16.08 -2.05
C VAL A 46 -17.36 15.52 -3.47
N LEU A 47 -16.40 14.64 -3.75
CA LEU A 47 -16.28 14.01 -5.07
C LEU A 47 -17.51 13.18 -5.46
N ALA A 48 -18.08 12.41 -4.51
CA ALA A 48 -19.28 11.62 -4.74
C ALA A 48 -20.49 12.51 -5.05
N ARG A 49 -20.66 13.61 -4.29
CA ARG A 49 -21.73 14.59 -4.54
C ARG A 49 -21.61 15.26 -5.90
N THR A 50 -20.41 15.72 -6.27
CA THR A 50 -20.18 16.38 -7.57
C THR A 50 -20.40 15.46 -8.76
N ARG A 51 -20.21 14.14 -8.59
CA ARG A 51 -20.46 13.13 -9.63
C ARG A 51 -21.87 12.53 -9.59
N GLY A 52 -22.74 12.96 -8.68
CA GLY A 52 -24.07 12.36 -8.49
C GLY A 52 -24.04 10.90 -8.02
N GLY A 53 -22.92 10.45 -7.44
CA GLY A 53 -22.72 9.07 -7.02
C GLY A 53 -23.35 8.76 -5.66
N SER A 54 -24.01 7.60 -5.54
CA SER A 54 -24.49 7.11 -4.25
C SER A 54 -23.35 6.47 -3.44
N LEU A 55 -23.33 6.70 -2.13
CA LEU A 55 -22.40 6.05 -1.18
C LEU A 55 -22.92 4.70 -0.66
N ARG A 56 -24.14 4.31 -1.04
CA ARG A 56 -24.74 3.04 -0.61
C ARG A 56 -24.05 1.87 -1.31
N THR A 57 -23.58 0.89 -0.54
CA THR A 57 -22.98 -0.34 -1.06
C THR A 57 -23.91 -1.55 -0.88
N ALA A 58 -23.88 -2.47 -1.84
CA ALA A 58 -24.50 -3.79 -1.72
C ALA A 58 -23.59 -4.82 -1.05
N TYR A 59 -22.31 -4.48 -0.82
CA TYR A 59 -21.27 -5.40 -0.34
C TYR A 59 -20.64 -4.96 0.99
N PRO A 60 -21.42 -4.71 2.06
CA PRO A 60 -20.91 -4.17 3.32
C PRO A 60 -19.86 -5.08 3.97
N MET A 61 -20.01 -6.40 3.86
CA MET A 61 -19.06 -7.36 4.43
C MET A 61 -17.69 -7.33 3.73
N MET A 62 -17.67 -7.12 2.41
CA MET A 62 -16.41 -6.98 1.66
C MET A 62 -15.68 -5.69 2.04
N HIS A 63 -16.42 -4.59 2.22
CA HIS A 63 -15.86 -3.34 2.71
C HIS A 63 -15.33 -3.44 4.14
N PHE A 64 -16.03 -4.17 5.02
CA PHE A 64 -15.59 -4.41 6.38
C PHE A 64 -14.24 -5.12 6.43
N TRP A 65 -14.12 -6.29 5.80
CA TRP A 65 -12.85 -7.04 5.79
C TRP A 65 -11.73 -6.27 5.11
N ARG A 66 -12.01 -5.62 3.97
CA ARG A 66 -11.05 -4.76 3.29
C ARG A 66 -10.55 -3.63 4.17
N SER A 67 -11.45 -2.98 4.89
CA SER A 67 -11.11 -1.85 5.72
C SER A 67 -10.37 -2.29 6.98
N ALA A 68 -10.78 -3.39 7.62
CA ALA A 68 -10.11 -3.94 8.79
C ALA A 68 -8.65 -4.31 8.48
N ILE A 69 -8.43 -5.14 7.45
CA ILE A 69 -7.08 -5.58 7.05
C ILE A 69 -6.26 -4.38 6.56
N GLY A 70 -6.88 -3.50 5.78
CA GLY A 70 -6.25 -2.29 5.26
C GLY A 70 -5.77 -1.32 6.33
N VAL A 71 -6.59 -1.04 7.33
CA VAL A 71 -6.28 -0.09 8.39
C VAL A 71 -5.20 -0.68 9.29
N THR A 72 -5.25 -1.98 9.59
CA THR A 72 -4.16 -2.66 10.31
C THR A 72 -2.84 -2.53 9.56
N ALA A 73 -2.83 -2.80 8.25
CA ALA A 73 -1.64 -2.63 7.42
C ALA A 73 -1.14 -1.17 7.41
N LEU A 74 -2.06 -0.21 7.32
CA LEU A 74 -1.76 1.22 7.34
C LEU A 74 -1.11 1.64 8.67
N MET A 75 -1.64 1.19 9.81
CA MET A 75 -1.09 1.48 11.13
C MET A 75 0.33 0.95 11.28
N MET A 76 0.55 -0.31 10.89
CA MET A 76 1.88 -0.93 10.91
C MET A 76 2.86 -0.18 10.00
N TRP A 77 2.40 0.26 8.83
CA TRP A 77 3.23 0.99 7.90
C TRP A 77 3.57 2.39 8.40
N PHE A 78 2.61 3.15 8.95
CA PHE A 78 2.87 4.48 9.50
C PHE A 78 3.82 4.40 10.70
N PHE A 79 3.64 3.40 11.56
CA PHE A 79 4.53 3.13 12.67
C PHE A 79 5.97 2.84 12.21
N ALA A 80 6.14 2.00 11.17
CA ALA A 80 7.45 1.74 10.60
C ALA A 80 8.04 2.99 9.92
N LEU A 81 7.24 3.74 9.16
CA LEU A 81 7.68 4.91 8.41
C LEU A 81 8.13 6.07 9.31
N ALA A 82 7.50 6.23 10.48
CA ALA A 82 7.86 7.23 11.47
C ALA A 82 9.23 6.96 12.12
N ASN A 83 9.67 5.70 12.18
CA ASN A 83 10.89 5.27 12.87
C ASN A 83 12.03 4.85 11.94
N LEU A 84 11.78 4.80 10.62
CA LEU A 84 12.74 4.33 9.61
C LEU A 84 13.06 5.42 8.57
N PRO A 85 14.20 5.30 7.86
CA PRO A 85 14.44 6.08 6.65
C PRO A 85 13.28 5.93 5.65
N LEU A 86 12.97 7.00 4.92
CA LEU A 86 11.75 7.06 4.08
C LEU A 86 11.75 5.95 3.02
N ALA A 87 12.90 5.77 2.36
CA ALA A 87 13.11 4.73 1.36
C ALA A 87 12.92 3.33 1.95
N THR A 88 13.45 3.06 3.15
CA THR A 88 13.33 1.76 3.82
C THR A 88 11.89 1.44 4.16
N GLY A 89 11.16 2.38 4.79
CA GLY A 89 9.75 2.18 5.15
C GLY A 89 8.85 1.95 3.95
N ILE A 90 9.06 2.69 2.85
CA ILE A 90 8.32 2.49 1.59
C ILE A 90 8.67 1.14 0.94
N THR A 91 9.96 0.79 0.90
CA THR A 91 10.41 -0.48 0.31
C THR A 91 9.83 -1.68 1.06
N LEU A 92 9.81 -1.64 2.39
CA LEU A 92 9.23 -2.70 3.21
C LEU A 92 7.74 -2.87 2.97
N ASN A 93 6.98 -1.79 2.77
CA ASN A 93 5.57 -1.91 2.41
C ASN A 93 5.37 -2.46 1.00
N TYR A 94 6.22 -2.09 0.04
CA TYR A 94 6.16 -2.63 -1.32
C TYR A 94 6.60 -4.09 -1.47
N THR A 95 7.13 -4.71 -0.42
CA THR A 95 7.20 -6.18 -0.34
C THR A 95 5.82 -6.83 -0.44
N SER A 96 4.74 -6.08 -0.22
CA SER A 96 3.35 -6.48 -0.53
C SER A 96 3.21 -7.06 -1.94
N SER A 97 4.01 -6.62 -2.91
CA SER A 97 4.02 -7.17 -4.25
C SER A 97 4.58 -8.59 -4.32
N LEU A 98 5.64 -8.89 -3.57
CA LEU A 98 6.19 -10.24 -3.42
C LEU A 98 5.19 -11.15 -2.68
N TRP A 99 4.62 -10.65 -1.58
CA TRP A 99 3.60 -11.37 -0.82
C TRP A 99 2.36 -11.66 -1.66
N MET A 100 1.91 -10.71 -2.48
CA MET A 100 0.80 -10.93 -3.39
C MET A 100 1.12 -12.01 -4.42
N ALA A 101 2.32 -12.01 -4.99
CA ALA A 101 2.77 -13.06 -5.89
C ALA A 101 2.80 -14.43 -5.21
N ALA A 102 3.32 -14.50 -3.98
CA ALA A 102 3.34 -15.72 -3.19
C ALA A 102 1.92 -16.23 -2.88
N ILE A 103 1.02 -15.36 -2.42
CA ILE A 103 -0.37 -15.71 -2.11
C ILE A 103 -1.10 -16.22 -3.36
N LEU A 104 -0.93 -15.53 -4.50
CA LEU A 104 -1.53 -15.96 -5.77
C LEU A 104 -0.95 -17.27 -6.29
N ALA A 105 0.35 -17.51 -6.09
CA ALA A 105 0.99 -18.78 -6.46
C ALA A 105 0.42 -19.95 -5.63
N VAL A 106 0.33 -19.79 -4.31
CA VAL A 106 -0.19 -20.82 -3.40
C VAL A 106 -1.68 -21.08 -3.65
N THR A 107 -2.49 -20.03 -3.79
CA THR A 107 -3.93 -20.19 -4.08
C THR A 107 -4.19 -20.78 -5.46
N GLY A 108 -3.36 -20.46 -6.46
CA GLY A 108 -3.40 -21.08 -7.79
C GLY A 108 -3.03 -22.57 -7.76
N LEU A 109 -2.02 -22.94 -6.97
CA LEU A 109 -1.62 -24.34 -6.75
C LEU A 109 -2.78 -25.15 -6.16
N VAL A 110 -3.43 -24.62 -5.12
CA VAL A 110 -4.52 -25.29 -4.41
C VAL A 110 -5.79 -25.41 -5.27
N SER A 111 -6.08 -24.42 -6.12
CA SER A 111 -7.32 -24.39 -6.91
C SER A 111 -7.24 -25.11 -8.26
N SER A 112 -6.07 -25.19 -8.89
CA SER A 112 -5.93 -25.78 -10.24
C SER A 112 -5.04 -27.03 -10.28
N GLY A 113 -4.40 -27.43 -9.17
CA GLY A 113 -3.45 -28.55 -9.14
C GLY A 113 -2.20 -28.36 -10.02
N ARG A 114 -2.08 -27.24 -10.74
CA ARG A 114 -0.92 -26.88 -11.56
C ARG A 114 0.22 -26.51 -10.61
N GLY A 115 1.34 -27.24 -10.71
CA GLY A 115 2.53 -27.01 -9.89
C GLY A 115 2.99 -25.55 -9.92
N VAL A 116 3.51 -25.05 -8.79
CA VAL A 116 4.11 -23.72 -8.74
C VAL A 116 5.32 -23.72 -9.67
N SER A 117 5.32 -22.78 -10.63
CA SER A 117 6.46 -22.55 -11.51
C SER A 117 7.70 -22.32 -10.64
N TRP A 118 8.72 -23.18 -10.77
CA TRP A 118 9.98 -23.02 -10.03
C TRP A 118 10.58 -21.61 -10.24
N ARG A 119 10.34 -21.03 -11.43
CA ARG A 119 10.76 -19.68 -11.81
C ARG A 119 10.04 -18.59 -11.01
N LEU A 120 8.77 -18.80 -10.67
CA LEU A 120 8.00 -17.90 -9.81
C LEU A 120 8.49 -17.99 -8.35
N THR A 121 8.74 -19.21 -7.85
CA THR A 121 9.33 -19.41 -6.52
C THR A 121 10.70 -18.76 -6.42
N ALA A 122 11.56 -18.98 -7.42
CA ALA A 122 12.87 -18.35 -7.50
C ALA A 122 12.77 -16.81 -7.50
N ALA A 123 11.87 -16.23 -8.29
CA ALA A 123 11.66 -14.79 -8.33
C ALA A 123 11.20 -14.19 -6.98
N VAL A 124 10.29 -14.89 -6.28
CA VAL A 124 9.84 -14.49 -4.94
C VAL A 124 10.99 -14.58 -3.95
N LEU A 125 11.76 -15.67 -3.95
CA LEU A 125 12.93 -15.85 -3.09
C LEU A 125 13.99 -14.78 -3.35
N THR A 126 14.29 -14.45 -4.61
CA THR A 126 15.21 -13.35 -4.97
C THR A 126 14.73 -12.01 -4.40
N GLY A 127 13.42 -11.75 -4.44
CA GLY A 127 12.84 -10.57 -3.81
C GLY A 127 13.05 -10.54 -2.29
N PHE A 128 12.85 -11.67 -1.60
CA PHE A 128 13.10 -11.77 -0.16
C PHE A 128 14.58 -11.64 0.21
N VAL A 129 15.49 -12.14 -0.63
CA VAL A 129 16.94 -11.89 -0.47
C VAL A 129 17.22 -10.39 -0.58
N GLY A 130 16.60 -9.68 -1.52
CA GLY A 130 16.70 -8.23 -1.61
C GLY A 130 16.19 -7.50 -0.35
N VAL A 131 15.10 -7.98 0.26
CA VAL A 131 14.60 -7.47 1.55
C VAL A 131 15.61 -7.71 2.68
N ALA A 132 16.21 -8.90 2.75
CA ALA A 132 17.23 -9.19 3.75
C ALA A 132 18.47 -8.29 3.59
N LEU A 133 18.90 -8.05 2.34
CA LEU A 133 20.02 -7.15 2.03
C LEU A 133 19.69 -5.68 2.31
N LEU A 134 18.44 -5.26 2.18
CA LEU A 134 18.00 -3.93 2.58
C LEU A 134 18.02 -3.76 4.12
N LEU A 135 17.55 -4.78 4.85
CA LEU A 135 17.39 -4.74 6.31
C LEU A 135 18.73 -4.83 7.06
N ARG A 136 19.70 -5.61 6.56
CA ARG A 136 20.97 -5.92 7.28
C ARG A 136 21.93 -4.74 7.50
N PRO A 137 22.17 -3.84 6.52
CA PRO A 137 23.10 -2.72 6.67
C PRO A 137 22.42 -1.44 7.13
N THR A 138 21.14 -1.27 6.79
CA THR A 138 20.41 0.00 6.98
C THR A 138 19.86 0.16 8.39
N LEU A 139 19.65 -0.94 9.12
CA LEU A 139 19.04 -0.92 10.46
C LEU A 139 20.09 -1.15 11.54
N ARG A 140 20.24 -0.15 12.42
CA ARG A 140 20.88 -0.36 13.72
C ARG A 140 20.06 -1.38 14.52
N GLN A 141 20.65 -2.07 15.51
CA GLN A 141 19.95 -3.13 16.28
C GLN A 141 18.62 -2.64 16.90
N ASP A 142 18.53 -1.37 17.27
CA ASP A 142 17.34 -0.70 17.80
C ASP A 142 16.20 -0.52 16.76
N GLN A 143 16.51 -0.65 15.47
CA GLN A 143 15.56 -0.42 14.38
C GLN A 143 15.01 -1.70 13.73
N LEU A 144 15.56 -2.87 14.08
CA LEU A 144 15.13 -4.17 13.53
C LEU A 144 13.65 -4.45 13.82
N GLY A 145 13.16 -4.09 15.00
CA GLY A 145 11.75 -4.24 15.36
C GLY A 145 10.82 -3.46 14.43
N PHE A 146 11.16 -2.21 14.11
CA PHE A 146 10.39 -1.40 13.16
C PHE A 146 10.45 -1.96 11.74
N GLY A 147 11.60 -2.51 11.34
CA GLY A 147 11.77 -3.20 10.06
C GLY A 147 10.86 -4.42 9.92
N MET A 148 10.75 -5.24 10.97
CA MET A 148 9.84 -6.40 11.00
C MET A 148 8.37 -5.98 10.92
N VAL A 149 7.97 -4.93 11.65
CA VAL A 149 6.61 -4.38 11.55
C VAL A 149 6.33 -3.85 10.14
N GLY A 150 7.31 -3.20 9.52
CA GLY A 150 7.24 -2.77 8.12
C GLY A 150 7.06 -3.93 7.14
N LEU A 151 7.80 -5.03 7.31
CA LEU A 151 7.66 -6.23 6.48
C LEU A 151 6.29 -6.90 6.64
N LEU A 152 5.81 -7.03 7.88
CA LEU A 152 4.48 -7.53 8.17
C LEU A 152 3.40 -6.62 7.58
N SER A 153 3.59 -5.29 7.60
CA SER A 153 2.69 -4.34 6.95
C SER A 153 2.54 -4.64 5.45
N GLY A 154 3.64 -5.02 4.78
CA GLY A 154 3.63 -5.44 3.37
C GLY A 154 2.78 -6.69 3.15
N MET A 155 2.93 -7.71 4.00
CA MET A 155 2.13 -8.93 3.94
C MET A 155 0.63 -8.66 4.09
N VAL A 156 0.24 -7.88 5.11
CA VAL A 156 -1.17 -7.52 5.35
C VAL A 156 -1.69 -6.62 4.23
N SER A 157 -0.86 -5.70 3.70
CA SER A 157 -1.21 -4.86 2.54
C SER A 157 -1.50 -5.69 1.28
N ALA A 158 -0.77 -6.80 1.06
CA ALA A 158 -1.01 -7.70 -0.06
C ALA A 158 -2.43 -8.28 -0.01
N MET A 159 -2.88 -8.72 1.17
CA MET A 159 -4.24 -9.22 1.37
C MET A 159 -5.28 -8.11 1.11
N ALA A 160 -5.03 -6.90 1.61
CA ALA A 160 -5.88 -5.75 1.37
C ALA A 160 -6.00 -5.43 -0.14
N TYR A 161 -4.91 -5.46 -0.89
CA TYR A 161 -4.91 -5.21 -2.34
C TYR A 161 -5.67 -6.29 -3.13
N LEU A 162 -5.56 -7.56 -2.72
CA LEU A 162 -6.35 -8.63 -3.32
C LEU A 162 -7.86 -8.41 -3.08
N GLN A 163 -8.24 -7.94 -1.90
CA GLN A 163 -9.63 -7.59 -1.60
C GLN A 163 -10.12 -6.37 -2.40
N VAL A 164 -9.26 -5.37 -2.66
CA VAL A 164 -9.59 -4.29 -3.62
C VAL A 164 -9.87 -4.87 -5.00
N ALA A 165 -9.00 -5.76 -5.48
CA ALA A 165 -9.19 -6.38 -6.79
C ALA A 165 -10.49 -7.20 -6.85
N GLN A 166 -10.89 -7.86 -5.76
CA GLN A 166 -12.18 -8.56 -5.65
C GLN A 166 -13.37 -7.59 -5.68
N LEU A 167 -13.32 -6.49 -4.92
CA LEU A 167 -14.34 -5.43 -4.96
C LEU A 167 -14.49 -4.83 -6.37
N GLY A 168 -13.36 -4.65 -7.06
CA GLY A 168 -13.36 -4.20 -8.45
C GLY A 168 -14.04 -5.17 -9.41
N LYS A 169 -13.84 -6.50 -9.22
CA LYS A 169 -14.49 -7.54 -10.03
C LYS A 169 -16.01 -7.59 -9.87
N VAL A 170 -16.53 -7.28 -8.70
CA VAL A 170 -17.99 -7.21 -8.46
C VAL A 170 -18.59 -5.87 -8.88
N GLY A 171 -17.80 -4.99 -9.53
CA GLY A 171 -18.26 -3.73 -10.08
C GLY A 171 -18.43 -2.61 -9.05
N GLU A 172 -17.85 -2.74 -7.85
CA GLU A 172 -17.96 -1.70 -6.84
C GLU A 172 -17.10 -0.47 -7.24
N PRO A 173 -17.68 0.76 -7.23
CA PRO A 173 -16.96 1.97 -7.62
C PRO A 173 -15.77 2.28 -6.70
N GLU A 174 -14.67 2.78 -7.28
CA GLU A 174 -13.43 3.05 -6.56
C GLU A 174 -13.60 4.08 -5.43
N TYR A 175 -14.46 5.08 -5.63
CA TYR A 175 -14.69 6.11 -4.62
C TYR A 175 -15.41 5.53 -3.39
N ARG A 176 -16.27 4.51 -3.53
CA ARG A 176 -16.92 3.85 -2.38
C ARG A 176 -15.91 3.06 -1.56
N VAL A 177 -15.03 2.30 -2.24
CA VAL A 177 -13.96 1.54 -1.58
C VAL A 177 -13.07 2.47 -0.76
N VAL A 178 -12.66 3.61 -1.32
CA VAL A 178 -11.84 4.61 -0.61
C VAL A 178 -12.63 5.31 0.50
N PHE A 179 -13.92 5.56 0.32
CA PHE A 179 -14.79 6.15 1.35
C PHE A 179 -14.85 5.27 2.61
N TYR A 180 -15.21 4.00 2.47
CA TYR A 180 -15.30 3.07 3.61
C TYR A 180 -13.93 2.83 4.27
N PHE A 181 -12.87 2.77 3.48
CA PHE A 181 -11.51 2.68 4.01
C PHE A 181 -11.12 3.93 4.81
N SER A 182 -11.50 5.13 4.35
CA SER A 182 -11.24 6.39 5.04
C SER A 182 -12.06 6.51 6.33
N LEU A 183 -13.33 6.07 6.29
CA LEU A 183 -14.20 5.99 7.47
C LEU A 183 -13.61 5.05 8.53
N ALA A 184 -13.19 3.85 8.15
CA ALA A 184 -12.55 2.93 9.08
C ALA A 184 -11.23 3.47 9.62
N SER A 185 -10.43 4.12 8.78
CA SER A 185 -9.19 4.79 9.21
C SER A 185 -9.47 5.87 10.25
N LEU A 186 -10.51 6.67 10.05
CA LEU A 186 -10.96 7.67 11.01
C LEU A 186 -11.39 7.04 12.33
N LEU A 187 -12.26 6.03 12.30
CA LEU A 187 -12.78 5.39 13.52
C LEU A 187 -11.66 4.75 14.33
N VAL A 188 -10.80 3.95 13.69
CA VAL A 188 -9.69 3.27 14.37
C VAL A 188 -8.64 4.28 14.83
N GLY A 189 -8.31 5.29 14.02
CA GLY A 189 -7.38 6.35 14.40
C GLY A 189 -7.88 7.17 15.58
N ALA A 190 -9.16 7.55 15.59
CA ALA A 190 -9.78 8.30 16.67
C ALA A 190 -9.83 7.48 17.97
N VAL A 191 -10.27 6.22 17.90
CA VAL A 191 -10.26 5.30 19.06
C VAL A 191 -8.83 5.11 19.57
N GLY A 192 -7.86 4.89 18.68
CA GLY A 192 -6.46 4.76 19.06
C GLY A 192 -5.90 6.00 19.76
N ALA A 193 -6.19 7.20 19.24
CA ALA A 193 -5.77 8.45 19.84
C ALA A 193 -6.41 8.68 21.23
N LEU A 194 -7.69 8.33 21.39
CA LEU A 194 -8.38 8.39 22.68
C LEU A 194 -7.73 7.45 23.70
N LEU A 195 -7.42 6.22 23.30
CA LEU A 195 -6.87 5.20 24.20
C LEU A 195 -5.40 5.45 24.55
N SER A 196 -4.58 5.95 23.62
CA SER A 196 -3.14 6.12 23.86
C SER A 196 -2.78 7.48 24.47
N GLN A 197 -3.57 8.53 24.21
CA GLN A 197 -3.26 9.91 24.64
C GLN A 197 -4.35 10.52 25.54
N GLY A 198 -5.31 9.73 26.03
CA GLY A 198 -6.42 10.21 26.85
C GLY A 198 -7.31 11.25 26.16
N GLY A 199 -7.24 11.34 24.82
CA GLY A 199 -7.98 12.32 24.03
C GLY A 199 -7.35 13.71 23.94
N ALA A 200 -6.15 13.94 24.48
CA ALA A 200 -5.42 15.18 24.24
C ALA A 200 -4.87 15.19 22.81
N LEU A 201 -5.44 16.06 21.96
CA LEU A 201 -4.91 16.31 20.62
C LEU A 201 -3.76 17.32 20.70
N HIS A 202 -2.69 17.07 19.94
CA HIS A 202 -1.58 18.01 19.88
C HIS A 202 -2.01 19.36 19.29
N THR A 203 -1.46 20.45 19.81
CA THR A 203 -1.77 21.80 19.33
C THR A 203 -1.39 21.96 17.86
N HIS A 204 -2.28 22.57 17.08
CA HIS A 204 -2.05 22.79 15.66
C HIS A 204 -1.35 24.11 15.42
N THR A 205 -0.26 24.06 14.66
CA THR A 205 0.33 25.24 14.02
C THR A 205 -0.15 25.31 12.57
N TRP A 206 -0.09 26.48 11.94
CA TRP A 206 -0.43 26.61 10.52
C TRP A 206 0.41 25.70 9.62
N HIS A 207 1.68 25.50 9.97
CA HIS A 207 2.58 24.58 9.28
C HIS A 207 2.12 23.12 9.42
N SER A 208 1.85 22.68 10.65
CA SER A 208 1.48 21.30 10.93
C SER A 208 0.09 20.95 10.38
N ALA A 209 -0.85 21.89 10.38
CA ALA A 209 -2.14 21.75 9.69
C ALA A 209 -1.98 21.64 8.17
N GLY A 210 -1.08 22.42 7.56
CA GLY A 210 -0.75 22.31 6.14
C GLY A 210 -0.20 20.94 5.75
N LEU A 211 0.68 20.37 6.58
CA LEU A 211 1.20 19.01 6.39
C LEU A 211 0.10 17.95 6.49
N LEU A 212 -0.81 18.06 7.46
CA LEU A 212 -1.94 17.13 7.60
C LEU A 212 -2.87 17.19 6.38
N LEU A 213 -3.20 18.39 5.91
CA LEU A 213 -4.03 18.59 4.73
C LEU A 213 -3.38 18.03 3.46
N ALA A 214 -2.10 18.33 3.23
CA ALA A 214 -1.34 17.78 2.12
C ALA A 214 -1.27 16.25 2.19
N MET A 215 -0.93 15.68 3.35
CA MET A 215 -0.93 14.24 3.59
C MET A 215 -2.27 13.61 3.24
N GLY A 216 -3.39 14.14 3.75
CA GLY A 216 -4.72 13.58 3.55
C GLY A 216 -5.20 13.65 2.10
N LEU A 217 -4.95 14.75 1.40
CA LEU A 217 -5.30 14.91 -0.02
C LEU A 217 -4.44 14.00 -0.90
N LEU A 218 -3.12 14.00 -0.71
CA LEU A 218 -2.20 13.11 -1.44
C LEU A 218 -2.57 11.64 -1.20
N ALA A 219 -2.85 11.27 0.06
CA ALA A 219 -3.29 9.93 0.43
C ALA A 219 -4.55 9.50 -0.30
N SER A 220 -5.52 10.40 -0.43
CA SER A 220 -6.83 10.12 -1.01
C SER A 220 -6.76 9.98 -2.53
N ILE A 221 -6.05 10.90 -3.19
CA ILE A 221 -5.81 10.84 -4.64
C ILE A 221 -4.98 9.59 -4.97
N ALA A 222 -3.93 9.30 -4.18
CA ALA A 222 -3.13 8.08 -4.33
C ALA A 222 -3.99 6.82 -4.15
N GLN A 223 -4.82 6.76 -3.09
CA GLN A 223 -5.68 5.60 -2.87
C GLN A 223 -6.73 5.41 -3.96
N MET A 224 -7.29 6.49 -4.51
CA MET A 224 -8.18 6.39 -5.67
C MET A 224 -7.46 5.83 -6.89
N ALA A 225 -6.26 6.32 -7.20
CA ALA A 225 -5.45 5.84 -8.31
C ALA A 225 -5.07 4.36 -8.13
N LEU A 226 -4.63 3.98 -6.92
CA LEU A 226 -4.33 2.60 -6.53
C LEU A 226 -5.55 1.70 -6.71
N THR A 227 -6.69 2.11 -6.14
CA THR A 227 -7.95 1.34 -6.17
C THR A 227 -8.39 1.13 -7.61
N ARG A 228 -8.41 2.20 -8.42
CA ARG A 228 -8.74 2.13 -9.84
C ARG A 228 -7.79 1.20 -10.60
N ALA A 229 -6.49 1.28 -10.34
CA ALA A 229 -5.52 0.39 -10.95
C ALA A 229 -5.80 -1.07 -10.61
N TYR A 230 -6.06 -1.40 -9.35
CA TYR A 230 -6.35 -2.77 -8.92
C TYR A 230 -7.72 -3.28 -9.36
N THR A 231 -8.69 -2.39 -9.59
CA THR A 231 -10.01 -2.73 -10.14
C THR A 231 -9.93 -3.10 -11.62
N PHE A 232 -9.24 -2.31 -12.45
CA PHE A 232 -9.22 -2.50 -13.91
C PHE A 232 -7.94 -3.15 -14.46
N GLY A 233 -6.89 -3.23 -13.65
CA GLY A 233 -5.57 -3.73 -14.04
C GLY A 233 -5.33 -5.17 -13.60
N LYS A 234 -4.20 -5.72 -14.07
CA LYS A 234 -3.73 -7.05 -13.63
C LYS A 234 -3.02 -6.88 -12.28
N PRO A 235 -3.47 -7.51 -11.18
CA PRO A 235 -2.92 -7.27 -9.84
C PRO A 235 -1.40 -7.40 -9.73
N LEU A 236 -0.81 -8.41 -10.39
CA LEU A 236 0.64 -8.63 -10.39
C LEU A 236 1.42 -7.57 -11.17
N VAL A 237 0.91 -7.12 -12.33
CA VAL A 237 1.54 -6.03 -13.08
C VAL A 237 1.52 -4.74 -12.27
N ASN A 238 0.39 -4.46 -11.62
CA ASN A 238 0.26 -3.31 -10.73
C ASN A 238 1.21 -3.41 -9.54
N ALA A 239 1.32 -4.60 -8.94
CA ALA A 239 2.26 -4.87 -7.87
C ALA A 239 3.71 -4.60 -8.29
N SER A 240 4.15 -5.05 -9.47
CA SER A 240 5.50 -4.73 -9.98
C SER A 240 5.71 -3.24 -10.23
N LEU A 241 4.70 -2.53 -10.73
CA LEU A 241 4.83 -1.10 -10.97
C LEU A 241 4.92 -0.27 -9.68
N GLN A 242 4.42 -0.79 -8.54
CA GLN A 242 4.55 -0.11 -7.26
C GLN A 242 6.02 0.10 -6.86
N TYR A 243 6.95 -0.73 -7.34
CA TYR A 243 8.37 -0.52 -7.03
C TYR A 243 8.95 0.77 -7.59
N ALA A 244 8.31 1.40 -8.58
CA ALA A 244 8.68 2.77 -8.99
C ALA A 244 8.58 3.76 -7.82
N GLY A 245 7.68 3.51 -6.86
CA GLY A 245 7.58 4.32 -5.65
C GLY A 245 8.81 4.22 -4.75
N VAL A 246 9.60 3.14 -4.82
CA VAL A 246 10.90 3.07 -4.12
C VAL A 246 11.87 4.10 -4.70
N ILE A 247 11.88 4.26 -6.02
CA ILE A 247 12.74 5.25 -6.70
C ILE A 247 12.35 6.66 -6.25
N PHE A 248 11.05 6.98 -6.25
CA PHE A 248 10.55 8.26 -5.75
C PHE A 248 10.85 8.47 -4.27
N ALA A 249 10.66 7.44 -3.44
CA ALA A 249 10.97 7.48 -2.01
C ALA A 249 12.45 7.73 -1.72
N SER A 250 13.34 7.08 -2.46
CA SER A 250 14.79 7.27 -2.34
C SER A 250 15.18 8.68 -2.78
N PHE A 251 14.61 9.18 -3.89
CA PHE A 251 14.83 10.55 -4.34
C PHE A 251 14.39 11.58 -3.30
N PHE A 252 13.15 11.47 -2.79
CA PHE A 252 12.67 12.39 -1.76
C PHE A 252 13.37 12.21 -0.41
N GLY A 253 13.75 10.98 -0.06
CA GLY A 253 14.55 10.67 1.12
C GLY A 253 15.88 11.42 1.11
N PHE A 254 16.58 11.37 -0.03
CA PHE A 254 17.82 12.09 -0.24
C PHE A 254 17.63 13.61 -0.22
N VAL A 255 16.63 14.14 -0.94
CA VAL A 255 16.41 15.59 -1.08
C VAL A 255 15.95 16.25 0.22
N PHE A 256 15.00 15.64 0.95
CA PHE A 256 14.40 16.27 2.13
C PHE A 256 15.06 15.87 3.44
N PHE A 257 15.60 14.66 3.55
CA PHE A 257 16.13 14.12 4.81
C PHE A 257 17.64 13.86 4.77
N GLY A 258 18.27 14.02 3.60
CA GLY A 258 19.69 13.67 3.44
C GLY A 258 19.95 12.17 3.61
N ASP A 259 18.91 11.33 3.53
CA ASP A 259 19.01 9.87 3.69
C ASP A 259 19.95 9.33 2.58
N ARG A 260 21.16 8.94 2.94
CA ARG A 260 22.09 8.27 2.01
C ARG A 260 21.83 6.76 2.07
N LEU A 261 21.43 6.18 0.94
CA LEU A 261 21.41 4.72 0.84
C LEU A 261 22.84 4.21 0.74
N ASP A 262 23.19 3.32 1.66
CA ASP A 262 24.39 2.52 1.54
C ASP A 262 24.31 1.63 0.28
N TRP A 263 25.48 1.24 -0.27
CA TRP A 263 25.56 0.48 -1.51
C TRP A 263 24.79 -0.85 -1.42
N LEU A 264 24.79 -1.49 -0.24
CA LEU A 264 24.02 -2.70 0.05
C LEU A 264 22.51 -2.44 0.06
N GLY A 265 22.06 -1.29 0.57
CA GLY A 265 20.66 -0.88 0.54
C GLY A 265 20.18 -0.62 -0.89
N GLY A 266 21.01 0.04 -1.70
CA GLY A 266 20.76 0.21 -3.14
C GLY A 266 20.67 -1.13 -3.88
N LEU A 267 21.58 -2.05 -3.59
CA LEU A 267 21.57 -3.40 -4.16
C LEU A 267 20.31 -4.18 -3.73
N GLY A 268 19.90 -4.08 -2.47
CA GLY A 268 18.64 -4.66 -1.98
C GLY A 268 17.42 -4.19 -2.77
N ILE A 269 17.33 -2.89 -3.07
CA ILE A 269 16.25 -2.33 -3.91
C ILE A 269 16.26 -2.94 -5.32
N VAL A 270 17.44 -3.05 -5.94
CA VAL A 270 17.56 -3.65 -7.28
C VAL A 270 17.06 -5.10 -7.27
N PHE A 271 17.42 -5.89 -6.25
CA PHE A 271 16.96 -7.28 -6.11
C PHE A 271 15.45 -7.37 -5.89
N ILE A 272 14.87 -6.47 -5.11
CA ILE A 272 13.42 -6.39 -4.87
C ILE A 272 12.67 -6.08 -6.17
N ILE A 273 13.15 -5.07 -6.93
CA ILE A 273 12.58 -4.72 -8.25
C ILE A 273 12.70 -5.90 -9.20
N ALA A 274 13.89 -6.51 -9.29
CA ALA A 274 14.16 -7.63 -10.20
C ALA A 274 13.26 -8.85 -9.88
N GLY A 275 13.18 -9.27 -8.61
CA GLY A 275 12.33 -10.37 -8.18
C GLY A 275 10.84 -10.08 -8.44
N GLY A 276 10.43 -8.84 -8.20
CA GLY A 276 9.09 -8.37 -8.48
C GLY A 276 8.68 -8.36 -9.97
N VAL A 277 9.59 -7.95 -10.85
CA VAL A 277 9.38 -8.00 -12.31
C VAL A 277 9.39 -9.44 -12.81
N ALA A 278 10.37 -10.24 -12.35
CA ALA A 278 10.48 -11.65 -12.68
C ALA A 278 9.21 -12.44 -12.29
N ALA A 279 8.66 -12.20 -11.10
CA ALA A 279 7.44 -12.85 -10.63
C ALA A 279 6.23 -12.55 -11.54
N THR A 280 6.17 -11.36 -12.14
CA THR A 280 5.11 -10.98 -13.08
C THR A 280 5.30 -11.62 -14.45
N VAL A 281 6.55 -11.75 -14.92
CA VAL A 281 6.87 -12.41 -16.20
C VAL A 281 6.65 -13.93 -16.13
N PHE A 282 7.02 -14.56 -15.02
CA PHE A 282 6.94 -16.01 -14.84
C PHE A 282 5.59 -16.53 -14.35
N ARG A 283 4.57 -15.67 -14.35
CA ARG A 283 3.21 -16.05 -14.02
C ARG A 283 2.71 -17.12 -15.01
N PRO A 284 2.11 -18.23 -14.53
CA PRO A 284 1.33 -19.09 -15.40
C PRO A 284 0.25 -18.26 -16.10
N ARG A 285 0.19 -18.29 -17.44
CA ARG A 285 -0.98 -17.79 -18.16
C ARG A 285 -2.18 -18.57 -17.64
N ALA A 286 -3.13 -17.88 -17.02
CA ALA A 286 -4.47 -18.41 -16.93
C ALA A 286 -5.00 -18.30 -18.36
N ASP A 287 -5.11 -19.44 -19.02
CA ASP A 287 -5.67 -19.54 -20.36
C ASP A 287 -7.08 -18.93 -20.35
N ALA A 288 -7.44 -18.29 -21.47
CA ALA A 288 -8.77 -17.73 -21.67
C ALA A 288 -9.84 -18.80 -21.37
N PRO A 289 -11.03 -18.42 -20.85
CA PRO A 289 -12.13 -19.38 -20.79
C PRO A 289 -12.34 -19.93 -22.20
N ASP A 290 -12.25 -21.26 -22.33
CA ASP A 290 -12.58 -21.98 -23.54
C ASP A 290 -13.92 -21.45 -24.04
N THR A 291 -13.92 -20.87 -25.24
CA THR A 291 -15.12 -20.65 -26.02
C THR A 291 -15.76 -22.01 -26.22
N VAL A 292 -16.69 -22.35 -25.32
CA VAL A 292 -17.58 -23.49 -25.46
C VAL A 292 -18.33 -23.29 -26.77
N ILE A 293 -18.10 -24.24 -27.66
CA ILE A 293 -18.80 -24.51 -28.90
C ILE A 293 -20.30 -24.32 -28.67
N SER A 294 -20.91 -23.36 -29.37
CA SER A 294 -22.32 -23.41 -29.71
C SER A 294 -22.41 -23.55 -31.22
N ASN A 295 -22.30 -24.79 -31.69
CA ASN A 295 -22.94 -25.19 -32.93
C ASN A 295 -24.45 -25.16 -32.66
N ALA A 296 -25.14 -24.24 -33.32
CA ALA A 296 -26.56 -24.33 -33.65
C ALA A 296 -26.75 -23.66 -35.01
#